data_AF-A0A5C4NFM3-F1
#
_entry.id   AF-A0A5C4NFM3-F1
#
_cell.length_a   1.000
_cell.length_b   1.000
_cell.length_c   1.000
_cell.angle_alpha   90.00
_cell.angle_beta   90.00
_cell.angle_gamma   90.00
#
_symmetry.space_group_name_H-M   'P 1'
#
loop_
_entity.id
_entity.type
_entity.pdbx_description
1 polymer ?
#
loop_
_entity_poly.entity_id
_entity_poly.type
_entity_poly.pdbx_seq_one_letter_code
_entity_poly.pdbx_strand_id
1 'polypeptide(L)'
;MAYEIIMFDAEAAPDTAAGFSDWVRAQTTWDESGDQPACLDPKTTSPRVRDWFMEILRPFPPLHGPYALPGWHDKPGATDYFFASGLALAEFPSDMNEDAFQKCMELAQKHRLGLYDAGSLGEVWMPREGELHTVALTVGHVVTPRKEKEEAGGGLLGRIGGRLFGRR
;
A
#
# COMPACT_ATOMS: atom_id res chain seq x y z
N MET A 1 5.47 -12.20 4.05
CA MET A 1 5.50 -10.79 3.62
C MET A 1 4.27 -10.60 2.75
N ALA A 2 3.49 -9.55 2.97
CA ALA A 2 2.32 -9.24 2.14
C ALA A 2 2.75 -9.00 0.69
N TYR A 3 1.83 -9.18 -0.25
CA TYR A 3 2.05 -8.94 -1.66
C TYR A 3 1.46 -7.59 -2.07
N GLU A 4 2.31 -6.70 -2.54
CA GLU A 4 1.99 -5.29 -2.69
C GLU A 4 1.79 -4.93 -4.16
N ILE A 5 0.62 -4.40 -4.49
CA ILE A 5 0.32 -3.85 -5.81
C ILE A 5 -0.05 -2.38 -5.65
N ILE A 6 0.51 -1.53 -6.50
CA ILE A 6 0.11 -0.14 -6.64
C ILE A 6 -0.69 0.02 -7.92
N MET A 7 -1.91 0.52 -7.78
CA MET A 7 -2.79 0.89 -8.88
C MET A 7 -2.77 2.40 -9.01
N PHE A 8 -2.52 2.92 -10.21
CA PHE A 8 -2.33 4.36 -10.39
C PHE A 8 -3.01 4.89 -11.65
N ASP A 9 -3.32 6.18 -11.62
CA ASP A 9 -3.87 6.87 -12.78
C ASP A 9 -2.77 7.14 -13.81
N ALA A 10 -2.87 6.51 -14.97
CA ALA A 10 -1.84 6.62 -16.02
C ALA A 10 -1.71 8.05 -16.58
N GLU A 11 -2.76 8.88 -16.47
CA GLU A 11 -2.71 10.29 -16.90
C GLU A 11 -1.96 11.18 -15.90
N ALA A 12 -1.86 10.75 -14.63
CA ALA A 12 -1.16 11.49 -13.57
C ALA A 12 0.29 11.01 -13.37
N ALA A 13 0.62 9.81 -13.84
CA ALA A 13 1.92 9.21 -13.65
C ALA A 13 2.99 9.80 -14.59
N PRO A 14 4.21 10.06 -14.09
CA PRO A 14 5.34 10.42 -14.94
C PRO A 14 5.69 9.32 -15.95
N ASP A 15 6.19 9.72 -17.11
CA ASP A 15 6.56 8.84 -18.23
C ASP A 15 7.99 8.25 -18.12
N THR A 16 8.79 8.74 -17.17
CA THR A 16 10.16 8.27 -16.90
C THR A 16 10.25 7.41 -15.65
N ALA A 17 11.14 6.42 -15.64
CA ALA A 17 11.28 5.47 -14.51
C ALA A 17 11.68 6.17 -13.21
N ALA A 18 12.63 7.10 -13.28
CA ALA A 18 13.07 7.88 -12.12
C ALA A 18 11.94 8.78 -11.61
N GLY A 19 11.25 9.50 -12.51
CA GLY A 19 10.10 10.32 -12.15
C GLY A 19 8.98 9.52 -11.50
N PHE A 20 8.66 8.34 -12.05
CA PHE A 20 7.65 7.45 -11.49
C PHE A 20 8.03 6.96 -10.08
N SER A 21 9.27 6.52 -9.90
CA SER A 21 9.77 6.04 -8.60
C SER A 21 9.68 7.13 -7.53
N ASP A 22 10.11 8.35 -7.85
CA ASP A 22 10.05 9.49 -6.95
C ASP A 22 8.59 9.92 -6.68
N TRP A 23 7.72 9.85 -7.69
CA TRP A 23 6.30 10.16 -7.58
C TRP A 23 5.53 9.16 -6.70
N VAL A 24 5.81 7.86 -6.84
CA VAL A 24 5.29 6.83 -5.93
C VAL A 24 5.79 7.09 -4.51
N ARG A 25 7.11 7.27 -4.33
CA ARG A 25 7.70 7.51 -3.01
C ARG A 25 7.11 8.75 -2.32
N ALA A 26 6.92 9.84 -3.05
CA ALA A 26 6.34 11.07 -2.51
C ALA A 26 4.90 10.87 -2.00
N GLN A 27 4.16 9.92 -2.58
CA GLN A 27 2.77 9.61 -2.21
C GLN A 27 2.63 8.46 -1.20
N THR A 28 3.70 7.71 -0.94
CA THR A 28 3.69 6.58 0.02
C THR A 28 4.55 6.82 1.26
N THR A 29 5.41 7.86 1.27
CA THR A 29 6.31 8.16 2.39
C THR A 29 5.62 8.97 3.48
N TRP A 30 5.26 8.32 4.60
CA TRP A 30 4.70 8.98 5.78
C TRP A 30 5.71 9.95 6.39
N ASP A 31 5.40 11.25 6.36
CA ASP A 31 6.23 12.24 7.05
C ASP A 31 6.10 12.09 8.58
N GLU A 32 7.16 12.44 9.30
CA GLU A 32 7.16 12.39 10.78
C GLU A 32 6.21 13.44 11.39
N SER A 33 5.74 14.43 10.60
CA SER A 33 4.76 15.45 10.98
C SER A 33 3.33 14.91 11.09
N GLY A 34 3.03 13.78 10.45
CA GLY A 34 1.68 13.23 10.38
C GLY A 34 0.77 13.97 9.40
N ASP A 35 1.31 14.86 8.56
CA ASP A 35 0.58 15.58 7.50
C ASP A 35 0.56 14.75 6.20
N GLN A 36 0.12 13.48 6.37
CA GLN A 36 -0.41 12.43 5.49
C GLN A 36 0.03 12.35 4.00
N PRO A 37 0.56 11.19 3.54
CA PRO A 37 0.66 10.86 2.11
C PRO A 37 -0.40 9.86 1.63
N ALA A 38 -0.85 8.92 2.48
CA ALA A 38 -1.82 7.89 2.13
C ALA A 38 -2.95 7.77 3.17
N CYS A 39 -4.19 7.93 2.72
CA CYS A 39 -5.42 7.93 3.51
C CYS A 39 -6.17 6.59 3.38
N LEU A 40 -7.02 6.23 4.35
CA LEU A 40 -7.91 5.06 4.26
C LEU A 40 -9.22 5.33 3.50
N ASP A 41 -9.51 6.59 3.13
CA ASP A 41 -10.73 6.96 2.39
C ASP A 41 -10.46 7.03 0.88
N PRO A 42 -11.08 6.17 0.04
CA PRO A 42 -10.94 6.22 -1.41
C PRO A 42 -11.51 7.50 -2.05
N LYS A 43 -12.13 8.40 -1.27
CA LYS A 43 -12.50 9.74 -1.74
C LYS A 43 -11.30 10.64 -2.00
N THR A 44 -10.14 10.36 -1.42
CA THR A 44 -8.91 11.16 -1.61
C THR A 44 -8.19 10.88 -2.92
N THR A 45 -8.54 9.79 -3.62
CA THR A 45 -7.90 9.37 -4.88
C THR A 45 -8.72 9.71 -6.12
N SER A 46 -8.15 9.44 -7.30
CA SER A 46 -8.75 9.69 -8.61
C SER A 46 -10.03 8.86 -8.81
N PRO A 47 -11.00 9.34 -9.62
CA PRO A 47 -12.23 8.61 -9.88
C PRO A 47 -12.01 7.20 -10.44
N ARG A 48 -11.02 7.01 -11.32
CA ARG A 48 -10.71 5.70 -11.91
C ARG A 48 -10.19 4.71 -10.88
N VAL A 49 -9.29 5.17 -10.00
CA VAL A 49 -8.74 4.34 -8.90
C VAL A 49 -9.85 3.99 -7.91
N ARG A 50 -10.77 4.93 -7.64
CA ARG A 50 -11.95 4.66 -6.81
C ARG A 50 -12.87 3.60 -7.43
N ASP A 51 -13.14 3.67 -8.74
CA ASP A 51 -13.97 2.69 -9.43
C ASP A 51 -13.34 1.29 -9.35
N TRP A 52 -12.02 1.18 -9.55
CA TRP A 52 -11.28 -0.06 -9.32
C TRP A 52 -11.47 -0.57 -7.88
N PHE A 53 -11.34 0.30 -6.88
CA PHE A 53 -11.47 -0.10 -5.48
C PHE A 53 -12.87 -0.66 -5.16
N MET A 54 -13.92 -0.05 -5.71
CA MET A 54 -15.30 -0.51 -5.52
C MET A 54 -15.57 -1.92 -6.10
N GLU A 55 -14.72 -2.38 -7.02
CA GLU A 55 -14.80 -3.71 -7.61
C GLU A 55 -13.88 -4.73 -6.91
N ILE A 56 -12.64 -4.34 -6.59
CA ILE A 56 -11.65 -5.22 -5.96
C ILE A 56 -12.05 -5.59 -4.52
N LEU A 57 -12.80 -4.72 -3.82
CA LEU A 57 -13.23 -4.97 -2.44
C LEU A 57 -14.18 -6.18 -2.29
N ARG A 58 -14.72 -6.71 -3.40
CA ARG A 58 -15.62 -7.87 -3.38
C ARG A 58 -14.84 -9.18 -3.17
N PRO A 59 -13.83 -9.51 -4.01
CA PRO A 59 -12.95 -10.65 -3.75
C PRO A 59 -11.97 -10.38 -2.61
N PHE A 60 -11.53 -9.14 -2.41
CA PHE A 60 -10.50 -8.76 -1.45
C PHE A 60 -10.99 -7.67 -0.49
N PRO A 61 -11.72 -8.03 0.57
CA PRO A 61 -12.35 -7.05 1.43
C PRO A 61 -11.34 -6.20 2.21
N PRO A 62 -11.57 -4.87 2.37
CA PRO A 62 -10.72 -4.02 3.18
C PRO A 62 -10.74 -4.42 4.66
N LEU A 63 -9.56 -4.49 5.26
CA LEU A 63 -9.36 -4.64 6.70
C LEU A 63 -9.71 -3.38 7.48
N HIS A 64 -9.50 -2.20 6.87
CA HIS A 64 -9.60 -0.93 7.56
C HIS A 64 -10.37 0.11 6.72
N GLY A 65 -10.69 1.24 7.36
CA GLY A 65 -11.34 2.36 6.71
C GLY A 65 -12.87 2.26 6.63
N PRO A 66 -13.52 3.21 5.92
CA PRO A 66 -14.97 3.38 5.97
C PRO A 66 -15.76 2.28 5.25
N TYR A 67 -15.10 1.43 4.47
CA TYR A 67 -15.72 0.31 3.73
C TYR A 67 -15.49 -1.05 4.39
N ALA A 68 -14.76 -1.11 5.52
CA ALA A 68 -14.58 -2.35 6.27
C ALA A 68 -15.90 -2.74 6.96
N LEU A 69 -16.35 -3.99 6.75
CA LEU A 69 -17.55 -4.52 7.37
C LEU A 69 -17.22 -5.52 8.49
N PRO A 70 -18.10 -5.66 9.51
CA PRO A 70 -17.96 -6.71 10.52
C PRO A 70 -17.83 -8.11 9.90
N GLY A 71 -16.88 -8.91 10.40
CA GLY A 71 -16.61 -10.27 9.93
C GLY A 71 -15.79 -10.37 8.63
N TRP A 72 -15.34 -9.25 8.06
CA TRP A 72 -14.44 -9.29 6.89
C TRP A 72 -12.98 -9.56 7.25
N HIS A 73 -12.55 -9.20 8.46
CA HIS A 73 -11.18 -9.42 8.95
C HIS A 73 -10.78 -10.90 8.98
N ASP A 74 -11.75 -11.80 9.18
CA ASP A 74 -11.51 -13.25 9.22
C ASP A 74 -11.55 -13.90 7.83
N LYS A 75 -11.79 -13.12 6.76
CA LYS A 75 -11.83 -13.66 5.40
C LYS A 75 -10.41 -13.86 4.87
N PRO A 76 -10.13 -14.98 4.17
CA PRO A 76 -8.80 -15.28 3.64
C PRO A 76 -8.20 -14.20 2.72
N GLY A 77 -9.03 -13.42 2.02
CA GLY A 77 -8.58 -12.35 1.12
C GLY A 77 -8.60 -10.94 1.73
N ALA A 78 -8.74 -10.81 3.06
CA ALA A 78 -8.79 -9.50 3.69
C ALA A 78 -7.49 -8.73 3.43
N THR A 79 -7.62 -7.51 2.92
CA THR A 79 -6.51 -6.75 2.32
C THR A 79 -6.43 -5.35 2.94
N ASP A 80 -5.21 -4.86 3.13
CA ASP A 80 -4.97 -3.49 3.55
C ASP A 80 -4.89 -2.56 2.33
N TYR A 81 -5.61 -1.43 2.40
CA TYR A 81 -5.68 -0.45 1.32
C TYR A 81 -5.29 0.93 1.79
N PHE A 82 -4.47 1.61 0.99
CA PHE A 82 -4.06 2.98 1.23
C PHE A 82 -4.23 3.81 -0.05
N PHE A 83 -4.78 5.02 0.07
CA PHE A 83 -5.14 5.88 -1.05
C PHE A 83 -4.39 7.21 -1.01
N ALA A 84 -3.71 7.55 -2.10
CA ALA A 84 -3.14 8.87 -2.34
C ALA A 84 -3.86 9.54 -3.53
N SER A 85 -3.49 10.79 -3.84
CA SER A 85 -4.19 11.60 -4.85
C SER A 85 -4.28 10.94 -6.23
N GLY A 86 -3.24 10.20 -6.65
CA GLY A 86 -3.20 9.52 -7.95
C GLY A 86 -3.03 8.00 -7.91
N LEU A 87 -2.96 7.38 -6.72
CA LEU A 87 -2.73 5.94 -6.59
C LEU A 87 -3.46 5.31 -5.41
N ALA A 88 -3.57 3.98 -5.46
CA ALA A 88 -3.92 3.13 -4.33
C ALA A 88 -2.87 2.03 -4.18
N LEU A 89 -2.38 1.84 -2.96
CA LEU A 89 -1.59 0.68 -2.55
C LEU A 89 -2.54 -0.37 -1.96
N ALA A 90 -2.39 -1.61 -2.40
CA ALA A 90 -3.08 -2.77 -1.84
C ALA A 90 -2.05 -3.79 -1.36
N GLU A 91 -2.11 -4.14 -0.07
CA GLU A 91 -1.25 -5.13 0.58
C GLU A 91 -2.04 -6.42 0.78
N PHE A 92 -1.96 -7.31 -0.20
CA PHE A 92 -2.68 -8.57 -0.22
C PHE A 92 -2.01 -9.63 0.68
N PRO A 93 -2.79 -10.57 1.22
CA PRO A 93 -2.26 -11.79 1.81
C PRO A 93 -1.36 -12.56 0.82
N SER A 94 -0.23 -13.08 1.30
CA SER A 94 0.79 -13.71 0.44
C SER A 94 0.33 -15.00 -0.26
N ASP A 95 -0.70 -15.64 0.27
CA ASP A 95 -1.34 -16.82 -0.30
C ASP A 95 -2.30 -16.47 -1.44
N MET A 96 -2.61 -15.18 -1.65
CA MET A 96 -3.50 -14.67 -2.67
C MET A 96 -2.78 -14.02 -3.86
N ASN A 97 -1.46 -14.11 -3.95
CA ASN A 97 -0.67 -13.34 -4.93
C ASN A 97 -1.13 -13.50 -6.38
N GLU A 98 -1.32 -14.75 -6.83
CA GLU A 98 -1.72 -15.04 -8.20
C GLU A 98 -3.11 -14.48 -8.49
N ASP A 99 -4.09 -14.76 -7.61
CA ASP A 99 -5.47 -14.30 -7.76
C ASP A 99 -5.57 -12.76 -7.68
N ALA A 100 -4.84 -12.14 -6.76
CA ALA A 100 -4.78 -10.70 -6.60
C ALA A 100 -4.16 -10.03 -7.83
N PHE A 101 -3.04 -10.54 -8.33
CA PHE A 101 -2.38 -10.02 -9.52
C PHE A 101 -3.30 -10.12 -10.75
N GLN A 102 -3.88 -11.30 -11.01
CA GLN A 102 -4.79 -11.49 -12.13
C GLN A 102 -5.99 -10.55 -12.05
N LYS A 103 -6.56 -10.38 -10.85
CA LYS A 103 -7.72 -9.50 -10.69
C LYS A 103 -7.36 -8.02 -10.85
N CYS A 104 -6.21 -7.60 -10.34
CA CYS A 104 -5.70 -6.24 -10.53
C CYS A 104 -5.40 -5.96 -12.00
N MET A 105 -4.84 -6.91 -12.76
CA MET A 105 -4.62 -6.79 -14.20
C MET A 105 -5.94 -6.63 -14.98
N GLU A 106 -6.94 -7.49 -14.70
CA GLU A 106 -8.27 -7.41 -15.32
C GLU A 106 -8.91 -6.03 -15.09
N LEU A 107 -8.91 -5.56 -13.84
CA LEU A 107 -9.53 -4.29 -13.49
C LEU A 107 -8.70 -3.10 -13.99
N ALA A 108 -7.36 -3.20 -14.03
CA ALA A 108 -6.50 -2.18 -14.61
C ALA A 108 -6.83 -1.95 -16.09
N GLN A 109 -7.00 -3.02 -16.88
CA GLN A 109 -7.47 -2.93 -18.27
C GLN A 109 -8.85 -2.25 -18.35
N LYS A 110 -9.81 -2.74 -17.55
CA LYS A 110 -11.18 -2.23 -17.55
C LYS A 110 -11.27 -0.73 -17.24
N HIS A 111 -10.53 -0.26 -16.24
CA HIS A 111 -10.60 1.14 -15.78
C HIS A 111 -9.56 2.05 -16.43
N ARG A 112 -8.67 1.48 -17.27
CA ARG A 112 -7.50 2.15 -17.88
C ARG A 112 -6.57 2.74 -16.82
N LEU A 113 -6.20 1.91 -15.86
CA LEU A 113 -5.21 2.23 -14.82
C LEU A 113 -3.87 1.62 -15.16
N GLY A 114 -2.80 2.22 -14.64
CA GLY A 114 -1.50 1.57 -14.55
C GLY A 114 -1.42 0.67 -13.33
N LEU A 115 -0.55 -0.33 -13.40
CA LEU A 115 -0.28 -1.29 -12.34
C LEU A 115 1.23 -1.33 -12.09
N TYR A 116 1.63 -1.34 -10.83
CA TYR A 116 3.02 -1.56 -10.42
C TYR A 116 3.07 -2.69 -9.39
N ASP A 117 3.81 -3.75 -9.72
CA ASP A 117 4.00 -4.90 -8.83
C ASP A 117 5.21 -4.64 -7.92
N ALA A 118 4.92 -4.02 -6.78
CA ALA A 118 5.91 -3.72 -5.75
C ALA A 118 6.35 -4.98 -4.99
N GLY A 119 5.52 -6.03 -5.00
CA GLY A 119 5.80 -7.31 -4.36
C GLY A 119 6.77 -8.21 -5.13
N SER A 120 7.10 -7.89 -6.38
CA SER A 120 8.03 -8.66 -7.22
C SER A 120 9.30 -7.87 -7.61
N LEU A 121 9.72 -7.94 -8.88
CA LEU A 121 10.90 -7.25 -9.42
C LEU A 121 10.64 -5.78 -9.76
N GLY A 122 9.46 -5.25 -9.42
CA GLY A 122 9.10 -3.86 -9.69
C GLY A 122 8.66 -3.63 -11.15
N GLU A 123 7.91 -4.57 -11.72
CA GLU A 123 7.36 -4.41 -13.07
C GLU A 123 6.23 -3.37 -13.08
N VAL A 124 6.20 -2.52 -14.10
CA VAL A 124 5.17 -1.50 -14.32
C VAL A 124 4.42 -1.81 -15.61
N TRP A 125 3.10 -1.77 -15.55
CA TRP A 125 2.21 -1.89 -16.70
C TRP A 125 1.45 -0.59 -16.92
N MET A 126 1.38 -0.17 -18.19
CA MET A 126 0.67 1.03 -18.62
C MET A 126 -0.44 0.67 -19.61
N PRO A 127 -1.62 1.28 -19.51
CA PRO A 127 -2.69 1.10 -20.47
C PRO A 127 -2.37 1.86 -21.77
N ARG A 128 -2.38 1.16 -22.91
CA ARG A 128 -2.27 1.75 -24.26
C ARG A 128 -3.30 1.09 -25.17
N GLU A 129 -4.11 1.90 -25.85
CA GLU A 129 -5.13 1.42 -26.79
C GLU A 129 -6.13 0.40 -26.20
N GLY A 130 -6.28 0.36 -24.88
CA GLY A 130 -7.18 -0.56 -24.18
C GLY A 130 -6.51 -1.83 -23.65
N GLU A 131 -5.22 -2.03 -23.90
CA GLU A 131 -4.43 -3.16 -23.40
C GLU A 131 -3.34 -2.69 -22.42
N LEU A 132 -2.90 -3.58 -21.53
CA LEU A 132 -1.77 -3.30 -20.63
C LEU A 132 -0.47 -3.77 -21.27
N HIS A 133 0.52 -2.88 -21.31
CA HIS A 133 1.85 -3.20 -21.78
C HIS A 133 2.85 -2.99 -20.66
N THR A 134 3.76 -3.95 -20.46
CA THR A 134 4.90 -3.78 -19.58
C THR A 134 5.79 -2.68 -20.14
N VAL A 135 6.11 -1.70 -19.30
CA VAL A 135 7.14 -0.71 -19.58
C VAL A 135 8.40 -1.11 -18.82
N ALA A 136 9.56 -0.99 -19.47
CA ALA A 136 10.86 -1.28 -18.88
C ALA A 136 11.28 -0.21 -17.87
N LEU A 137 10.41 0.11 -16.92
CA LEU A 137 10.74 0.89 -15.74
C LEU A 137 11.16 -0.12 -14.68
N THR A 138 12.45 -0.46 -14.60
CA THR A 138 12.95 -1.24 -13.46
C THR A 138 12.98 -0.31 -12.25
N VAL A 139 11.87 -0.27 -11.55
CA VAL A 139 11.71 0.51 -10.32
C VAL A 139 12.17 -0.42 -9.20
N GLY A 140 13.37 -0.18 -8.65
CA GLY A 140 13.82 -0.95 -7.48
C GLY A 140 12.85 -0.80 -6.31
N HIS A 141 12.83 -1.75 -5.37
CA HIS A 141 11.90 -1.80 -4.22
C HIS A 141 11.67 -0.40 -3.58
N VAL A 142 10.48 0.18 -3.78
CA VAL A 142 10.16 1.57 -3.36
C VAL A 142 9.43 1.62 -2.02
N VAL A 143 8.77 0.54 -1.63
CA VAL A 143 7.96 0.50 -0.41
C VAL A 143 8.88 0.21 0.77
N THR A 144 9.08 1.20 1.64
CA THR A 144 9.71 0.97 2.94
C THR A 144 8.63 0.78 4.00
N PRO A 145 8.84 -0.17 4.94
CA PRO A 145 7.79 -0.62 5.83
C PRO A 145 7.37 0.50 6.77
N ARG A 146 6.05 0.56 7.00
CA ARG A 146 5.42 1.11 8.21
C ARG A 146 6.35 0.81 9.40
N LYS A 147 6.90 1.85 10.04
CA LYS A 147 7.50 1.65 11.37
C LYS A 147 6.37 1.13 12.26
N GLU A 148 6.31 -0.18 12.46
CA GLU A 148 5.61 -0.73 13.61
C GLU A 148 6.14 0.04 14.81
N LYS A 149 5.25 0.77 15.48
CA LYS A 149 5.53 1.20 16.85
C LYS A 149 5.76 -0.10 17.60
N GLU A 150 7.01 -0.41 17.87
CA GLU A 150 7.40 -1.32 18.93
C GLU A 150 6.65 -0.85 20.16
N GLU A 151 5.61 -1.60 20.54
CA GLU A 151 4.84 -1.30 21.73
C GLU A 151 5.81 -1.25 22.90
N ALA A 152 5.81 -0.12 23.59
CA ALA A 152 6.38 0.01 24.92
C ALA A 152 5.58 -0.86 25.89
N GLY A 153 5.78 -2.19 25.81
CA GLY A 153 5.28 -3.19 26.72
C GLY A 153 6.19 -3.28 27.92
N GLY A 154 5.68 -2.85 29.08
CA GLY A 154 6.41 -2.73 30.33
C GLY A 154 7.14 -4.01 30.75
N GLY A 155 8.44 -3.87 30.99
CA GLY A 155 9.27 -4.81 31.74
C GLY A 155 9.74 -4.17 33.03
N LEU A 156 8.89 -4.19 34.06
CA LEU A 156 9.27 -3.90 35.44
C LEU A 156 10.23 -5.03 35.90
N LEU A 157 11.54 -4.82 35.75
CA LEU A 157 12.55 -5.68 36.40
C LEU A 157 13.53 -4.81 37.16
N GLY A 158 13.38 -4.89 38.48
CA GLY A 158 14.08 -4.07 39.47
C GLY A 158 15.59 -4.20 39.33
N ARG A 159 16.24 -3.04 39.22
CA ARG A 159 17.68 -2.92 39.41
C ARG A 159 17.94 -2.66 40.89
N ILE A 160 18.25 -3.76 41.58
CA ILE A 160 18.81 -3.77 42.92
C ILE A 160 20.26 -3.26 42.81
N GLY A 161 20.58 -2.23 43.60
CA GLY A 161 21.91 -1.64 43.73
C GLY A 161 21.76 -0.19 44.20
N GLY A 162 21.86 0.16 45.48
CA GLY A 162 22.79 -0.33 46.48
C GLY A 162 23.98 0.63 46.58
N ARG A 163 23.80 1.78 47.27
CA ARG A 163 24.59 2.20 48.44
C ARG A 163 24.61 3.71 48.69
N LEU A 164 24.46 4.01 49.98
CA LEU A 164 25.18 5.00 50.79
C LEU A 164 24.94 6.48 50.48
N PHE A 165 24.23 7.16 51.40
CA PHE A 165 24.80 8.30 52.13
C PHE A 165 23.95 8.59 53.39
N GLY A 166 24.47 8.17 54.54
CA GLY A 166 24.07 8.66 55.85
C GLY A 166 25.32 9.19 56.53
N ARG A 167 25.43 10.51 56.66
CA ARG A 167 26.40 11.17 57.56
C ARG A 167 25.67 11.53 58.85
N ARG A 168 26.07 10.87 59.94
CA ARG A 168 26.35 11.53 61.21
C ARG A 168 27.81 11.25 61.53
#